data_AF-A0A0H3GMC0-F1
#
_entry.id   AF-A0A0H3GMC0-F1
#
_cell.length_a   1.000
_cell.length_b   1.000
_cell.length_c   1.000
_cell.angle_alpha   90.00
_cell.angle_beta   90.00
_cell.angle_gamma   90.00
#
_symmetry.space_group_name_H-M   'P 1'
#
loop_
_entity.id
_entity.type
_entity.pdbx_description
1 polymer ?
#
loop_
_entity_poly.entity_id
_entity_poly.type
_entity_poly.pdbx_seq_one_letter_code
_entity_poly.pdbx_strand_id
1 'polypeptide(L)'
;MIMKMKVDQFLTQSNIDHTVNSCAVGEYKSELNGADIIIASTHIAGEITVSGNKHVVGVRNMLSPADFGPKLLEVIKAHFPQDVK
;
A
#
# COMPACT_ATOMS: atom_id res chain seq x y z
N MET A 1 -6.30 -2.66 -12.48
CA MET A 1 -7.44 -2.68 -11.52
C MET A 1 -7.77 -1.26 -11.09
N ILE A 2 -9.05 -0.92 -10.89
CA ILE A 2 -9.46 0.43 -10.45
C ILE A 2 -8.87 0.83 -9.09
N MET A 3 -8.71 -0.13 -8.17
CA MET A 3 -8.06 0.10 -6.88
C MET A 3 -6.59 0.52 -7.03
N LYS A 4 -5.83 -0.17 -7.90
CA LYS A 4 -4.45 0.21 -8.26
C LYS A 4 -4.39 1.67 -8.72
N MET A 5 -5.29 2.05 -9.63
CA MET A 5 -5.35 3.42 -10.16
C MET A 5 -5.69 4.45 -9.09
N LYS A 6 -6.54 4.13 -8.10
CA LYS A 6 -6.87 5.05 -7.00
C LYS A 6 -5.69 5.30 -6.07
N VAL A 7 -4.92 4.27 -5.75
CA VAL A 7 -3.71 4.40 -4.93
C VAL A 7 -2.64 5.20 -5.67
N ASP A 8 -2.40 4.88 -6.95
CA ASP A 8 -1.46 5.56 -7.83
C ASP A 8 -1.78 7.06 -7.97
N GLN A 9 -3.06 7.39 -8.24
CA GLN A 9 -3.54 8.77 -8.29
C GLN A 9 -3.33 9.51 -6.96
N PHE A 10 -3.64 8.86 -5.84
CA PHE A 10 -3.49 9.47 -4.52
C PHE A 10 -2.03 9.78 -4.17
N LEU A 11 -1.12 8.82 -4.42
CA LEU A 11 0.31 9.00 -4.15
C LEU A 11 0.92 10.07 -5.07
N THR A 12 0.53 10.08 -6.34
CA THR A 12 0.92 11.14 -7.29
C THR A 12 0.47 12.52 -6.81
N GLN A 13 -0.81 12.64 -6.41
CA GLN A 13 -1.36 13.90 -5.89
C GLN A 13 -0.75 14.34 -4.56
N SER A 14 -0.25 13.38 -3.78
CA SER A 14 0.44 13.63 -2.51
C SER A 14 1.93 13.93 -2.68
N ASN A 15 2.42 14.04 -3.93
CA ASN A 15 3.83 14.25 -4.28
C ASN A 15 4.77 13.19 -3.66
N ILE A 16 4.33 11.94 -3.64
CA ILE A 16 5.12 10.82 -3.13
C ILE A 16 5.76 10.11 -4.32
N ASP A 17 7.06 9.84 -4.25
CA ASP A 17 7.73 8.98 -5.23
C ASP A 17 7.32 7.53 -5.00
N HIS A 18 6.84 6.85 -6.04
CA HIS A 18 6.26 5.52 -5.86
C HIS A 18 6.21 4.71 -7.16
N THR A 19 6.08 3.40 -6.99
CA THR A 19 5.55 2.49 -8.00
C THR A 19 4.37 1.72 -7.39
N VAL A 20 3.40 1.34 -8.21
CA VAL A 20 2.27 0.51 -7.76
C VAL A 20 2.18 -0.74 -8.61
N ASN A 21 2.07 -1.89 -7.96
CA ASN A 21 1.63 -3.14 -8.58
C ASN A 21 0.33 -3.65 -7.92
N SER A 22 -0.36 -4.57 -8.59
CA SER A 22 -1.52 -5.27 -8.03
C SER A 22 -1.46 -6.74 -8.42
N CYS A 23 -1.72 -7.65 -7.48
CA CYS A 23 -1.69 -9.09 -7.70
C CYS A 23 -2.85 -9.79 -7.00
N ALA A 24 -3.06 -11.07 -7.30
CA ALA A 24 -4.04 -11.87 -6.58
C ALA A 24 -3.55 -12.19 -5.15
N VAL A 25 -4.47 -12.47 -4.23
CA VAL A 25 -4.12 -12.86 -2.86
C VAL A 25 -3.27 -14.13 -2.84
N GLY A 26 -3.44 -15.05 -3.79
CA GLY A 26 -2.57 -16.23 -3.90
C GLY A 26 -1.13 -15.93 -4.33
N GLU A 27 -0.87 -14.74 -4.87
CA GLU A 27 0.40 -14.38 -5.52
C GLU A 27 1.24 -13.40 -4.69
N TYR A 28 0.69 -12.79 -3.63
CA TYR A 28 1.37 -11.71 -2.91
C TYR A 28 2.78 -12.09 -2.44
N LYS A 29 2.99 -13.36 -2.08
CA LYS A 29 4.29 -13.84 -1.59
C LYS A 29 5.40 -13.72 -2.63
N SER A 30 5.08 -13.94 -3.91
CA SER A 30 6.04 -13.79 -5.01
C SER A 30 6.33 -12.32 -5.30
N GLU A 31 5.30 -11.47 -5.18
CA GLU A 31 5.38 -10.03 -5.44
C GLU A 31 6.03 -9.24 -4.30
N LEU A 32 6.08 -9.81 -3.09
CA LEU A 32 6.68 -9.17 -1.91
C LEU A 32 8.09 -8.67 -2.15
N ASN A 33 8.89 -9.37 -2.96
CA ASN A 33 10.28 -8.98 -3.21
C ASN A 33 10.40 -7.61 -3.89
N GLY A 34 9.39 -7.18 -4.63
CA GLY A 34 9.35 -5.88 -5.33
C GLY A 34 8.46 -4.84 -4.65
N ALA A 35 8.02 -5.07 -3.41
CA ALA A 35 7.09 -4.18 -2.71
C ALA A 35 7.55 -3.85 -1.30
N ASP A 36 7.45 -2.57 -0.95
CA ASP A 36 7.70 -2.07 0.41
C ASP A 36 6.44 -2.04 1.26
N ILE A 37 5.29 -1.76 0.63
CA ILE A 37 3.99 -1.67 1.30
C ILE A 37 2.98 -2.56 0.57
N ILE A 38 2.32 -3.45 1.31
CA ILE A 38 1.13 -4.17 0.85
C ILE A 38 -0.10 -3.48 1.38
N ILE A 39 -1.01 -3.10 0.48
CA ILE A 39 -2.35 -2.63 0.86
C ILE A 39 -3.33 -3.78 0.60
N ALA A 40 -4.06 -4.18 1.65
CA ALA A 40 -4.96 -5.32 1.58
C ALA A 40 -6.26 -5.03 2.34
N SER A 41 -7.29 -5.87 2.11
CA SER A 41 -8.51 -5.75 2.90
C SER A 41 -8.22 -6.02 4.37
N THR A 42 -8.89 -5.32 5.28
CA THR A 42 -8.75 -5.56 6.73
C THR A 42 -8.95 -7.03 7.14
N HIS A 43 -9.76 -7.77 6.37
CA HIS A 43 -10.04 -9.18 6.64
C HIS A 43 -8.82 -10.08 6.42
N ILE A 44 -7.98 -9.80 5.42
CA ILE A 44 -6.81 -10.62 5.11
C ILE A 44 -5.50 -9.99 5.62
N ALA A 45 -5.48 -8.70 5.92
CA ALA A 45 -4.26 -7.99 6.31
C ALA A 45 -3.58 -8.63 7.54
N GLY A 46 -4.35 -9.15 8.50
CA GLY A 46 -3.81 -9.86 9.67
C GLY A 46 -3.19 -11.23 9.37
N GLU A 47 -3.47 -11.80 8.20
CA GLU A 47 -2.91 -13.07 7.73
C GLU A 47 -1.66 -12.89 6.87
N ILE A 48 -1.40 -11.65 6.42
CA ILE A 48 -0.22 -11.33 5.60
C ILE A 48 0.97 -11.13 6.53
N THR A 49 1.93 -12.02 6.43
CA THR A 49 3.21 -11.90 7.14
C THR A 49 4.27 -11.34 6.20
N VAL A 50 4.97 -10.31 6.65
CA VAL A 50 6.09 -9.68 5.94
C VAL A 50 7.32 -9.63 6.83
N SER A 51 8.50 -9.50 6.22
CA SER A 51 9.77 -9.41 6.92
C SER A 51 10.62 -8.26 6.37
N GLY A 52 11.60 -7.81 7.16
CA GLY A 52 12.45 -6.67 6.82
C GLY A 52 11.69 -5.35 6.87
N ASN A 53 12.08 -4.39 6.03
CA ASN A 53 11.43 -3.08 5.96
C ASN A 53 10.18 -3.09 5.06
N LYS A 54 9.25 -4.01 5.35
CA LYS A 54 7.99 -4.17 4.61
C LYS A 54 6.81 -4.00 5.54
N HIS A 55 5.74 -3.40 5.04
CA HIS A 55 4.62 -2.97 5.87
C HIS A 55 3.28 -3.39 5.26
N VAL A 56 2.31 -3.74 6.11
CA VAL A 56 0.96 -4.12 5.68
C VAL A 56 -0.04 -3.06 6.14
N VAL A 57 -0.81 -2.52 5.19
CA VAL A 57 -1.86 -1.53 5.44
C VAL A 57 -3.23 -2.17 5.19
N GLY A 58 -3.97 -2.39 6.28
CA GLY A 58 -5.34 -2.90 6.24
C GLY A 58 -6.37 -1.80 5.97
N VAL A 59 -7.09 -1.91 4.85
CA VAL A 59 -8.11 -0.93 4.41
C VAL A 59 -9.47 -1.59 4.21
N ARG A 60 -10.55 -0.86 4.50
CA ARG A 60 -11.91 -1.38 4.29
C ARG A 60 -12.39 -1.07 2.87
N ASN A 61 -12.08 0.12 2.37
CA ASN A 61 -12.46 0.60 1.06
C ASN A 61 -11.27 1.22 0.30
N MET A 62 -10.60 0.41 -0.51
CA MET A 62 -9.48 0.85 -1.36
C MET A 62 -9.90 1.76 -2.53
N LEU A 63 -11.20 1.97 -2.77
CA LEU A 63 -11.69 2.93 -3.76
C LEU A 63 -11.79 4.35 -3.21
N SER A 64 -11.74 4.51 -1.89
CA SER A 64 -11.90 5.78 -1.19
C SER A 64 -10.57 6.28 -0.62
N PRO A 65 -9.96 7.31 -1.21
CA PRO A 65 -8.77 7.95 -0.65
C PRO A 65 -8.97 8.46 0.77
N ALA A 66 -10.20 8.79 1.17
CA ALA A 66 -10.53 9.20 2.53
C ALA A 66 -10.38 8.05 3.56
N ASP A 67 -10.44 6.79 3.12
CA ASP A 67 -10.22 5.61 3.98
C ASP A 67 -8.76 5.15 3.93
N PHE A 68 -8.25 4.80 2.74
CA PHE A 68 -6.89 4.27 2.64
C PHE A 68 -5.78 5.32 2.80
N GLY A 69 -6.05 6.57 2.40
CA GLY A 69 -5.04 7.62 2.29
C GLY A 69 -4.36 7.95 3.61
N PRO A 70 -5.10 8.27 4.69
CA PRO A 70 -4.50 8.56 5.99
C PRO A 70 -3.61 7.43 6.52
N LYS A 71 -4.06 6.18 6.39
CA LYS A 71 -3.31 4.99 6.86
C LYS A 71 -2.04 4.76 6.04
N LEU A 72 -2.14 4.95 4.72
CA LEU A 72 -1.00 4.81 3.83
C LEU A 72 0.04 5.90 4.11
N LEU A 73 -0.40 7.15 4.27
CA LEU A 73 0.48 8.27 4.62
C LEU A 73 1.14 8.10 5.98
N GLU A 74 0.45 7.52 6.96
CA GLU A 74 1.01 7.22 8.28
C GLU A 74 2.21 6.28 8.16
N VAL A 75 2.08 5.17 7.42
CA VAL A 75 3.17 4.21 7.20
C VAL A 75 4.31 4.84 6.40
N ILE A 76 4.00 5.61 5.35
CA ILE A 76 5.01 6.28 4.52
C ILE A 76 5.80 7.29 5.34
N LYS A 77 5.15 8.14 6.12
CA LYS A 77 5.85 9.14 6.95
C LYS A 77 6.69 8.49 8.05
N ALA A 78 6.27 7.35 8.58
CA ALA A 78 6.99 6.66 9.64
C ALA A 78 8.24 5.91 9.12
N HIS A 79 8.19 5.32 7.92
CA HIS A 79 9.22 4.38 7.45
C HIS A 79 9.90 4.78 6.13
N PHE A 80 9.30 5.69 5.38
CA PHE A 80 9.77 6.17 4.06
C PHE A 80 9.70 7.70 3.94
N PRO A 81 10.15 8.48 4.94
CA PRO A 81 10.02 9.94 4.91
C PRO A 81 10.79 10.58 3.75
N GLN A 82 11.84 9.92 3.24
CA GLN A 82 12.62 10.40 2.10
C GLN A 82 11.84 10.45 0.77
N ASP A 83 10.75 9.69 0.67
CA ASP A 83 9.97 9.59 -0.57
C ASP A 83 8.82 10.61 -0.62
N VAL A 84 8.62 11.37 0.46
CA VAL A 84 7.70 12.50 0.52
C VAL A 84 8.45 13.75 0.04
N LYS A 85 8.05 14.30 -1.12
CA LYS A 85 8.68 15.49 -1.72
C LYS A 85 8.22 16.79 -1.08
#